data_AF-A0A2V2U3C0-F1
#
_entry.id   AF-A0A2V2U3C0-F1
#
_cell.length_a   1.000
_cell.length_b   1.000
_cell.length_c   1.000
_cell.angle_alpha   90.00
_cell.angle_beta   90.00
_cell.angle_gamma   90.00
#
_symmetry.space_group_name_H-M   'P 1'
#
loop_
_entity.id
_entity.type
_entity.pdbx_description
1 polymer ?
#
loop_
_entity_poly.entity_id
_entity_poly.type
_entity_poly.pdbx_seq_one_letter_code
_entity_poly.pdbx_strand_id
1 'polypeptide(L)'
;MSYPSLQLVDGSSIQPNNPSAILVGDSLANPPGKTTPFVSIGQTVKATYSSVDPNTGKLKTQSRSFVVSGIMQPTGNNQLDKAVIINEPTGNSLFHKAGKYDTIEVAAISGDYVNAVQQEITSLYGSNNIGVITPKAILAARQQFQSGSSSFTIDIAFIALLVGAIGIITTLYTSVNERITEIGTMKAVGAKNGFILSLFLSEALLIGLIGSTLGILMGITGAYILTSGFGASTPGGGPPGAAAPHITPNFLPNDLLNVWLLSLFLSLVAGVYPAWKTSRLSPLEALRR
;
A
#
# COMPACT_ATOMS: atom_id res chain seq x y z
N MET A 1 -15.57 4.85 31.63
CA MET A 1 -14.18 5.33 31.49
C MET A 1 -14.04 5.99 30.14
N SER A 2 -13.68 7.27 30.10
CA SER A 2 -13.44 8.00 28.85
C SER A 2 -12.14 7.50 28.24
N TYR A 3 -12.16 7.16 26.96
CA TYR A 3 -10.94 7.03 26.18
C TYR A 3 -10.17 8.34 26.26
N PRO A 4 -8.91 8.36 26.73
CA PRO A 4 -8.20 9.60 27.00
C PRO A 4 -7.88 10.44 25.74
N SER A 5 -8.14 9.91 24.53
CA SER A 5 -7.86 10.58 23.26
C SER A 5 -9.06 10.70 22.31
N LEU A 6 -10.27 10.29 22.71
CA LEU A 6 -11.45 10.44 21.84
C LEU A 6 -11.99 11.87 21.94
N GLN A 7 -11.58 12.70 20.99
CA GLN A 7 -12.16 14.01 20.79
C GLN A 7 -13.53 13.86 20.10
N LEU A 8 -14.48 14.67 20.53
CA LEU A 8 -15.84 14.71 19.95
C LEU A 8 -15.86 15.81 18.88
N VAL A 9 -16.49 15.54 17.74
CA VAL A 9 -16.78 16.59 16.74
C VAL A 9 -17.84 17.51 17.33
N ASP A 10 -18.86 16.90 17.93
CA ASP A 10 -20.02 17.58 18.48
C ASP A 10 -20.68 16.70 19.57
N GLY A 11 -21.28 17.33 20.57
CA GLY A 11 -21.93 16.68 21.71
C GLY A 11 -21.06 16.45 22.96
N SER A 12 -21.53 15.58 23.87
CA SER A 12 -20.89 15.33 25.18
C SER A 12 -20.55 13.85 25.38
N SER A 13 -19.51 13.57 26.17
CA SER A 13 -19.09 12.21 26.51
C SER A 13 -20.21 11.45 27.22
N ILE A 14 -20.35 10.15 26.98
CA ILE A 14 -21.36 9.31 27.64
C ILE A 14 -21.16 9.39 29.15
N GLN A 15 -22.14 9.98 29.83
CA GLN A 15 -22.21 9.94 31.28
C GLN A 15 -22.55 8.51 31.72
N PRO A 16 -21.86 7.94 32.72
CA PRO A 16 -22.11 6.59 33.21
C PRO A 16 -23.56 6.34 33.69
N ASN A 17 -24.33 7.40 33.94
CA ASN A 17 -25.71 7.32 34.44
C ASN A 17 -26.78 7.47 33.35
N ASN A 18 -26.41 7.61 32.07
CA ASN A 18 -27.39 7.68 30.97
C ASN A 18 -27.40 6.38 30.15
N PRO A 19 -28.33 5.44 30.41
CA PRO A 19 -28.36 4.15 29.73
C PRO A 19 -28.87 4.24 28.28
N SER A 20 -29.47 5.37 27.90
CA SER A 20 -30.07 5.60 26.58
C SER A 20 -29.15 6.39 25.63
N ALA A 21 -27.99 6.87 26.11
CA ALA A 21 -27.06 7.61 25.28
C ALA A 21 -26.21 6.69 24.38
N ILE A 22 -25.97 7.14 23.15
CA ILE A 22 -25.08 6.48 22.18
C ILE A 22 -24.12 7.48 21.55
N LEU A 23 -22.87 7.08 21.39
CA LEU A 23 -21.84 7.79 20.63
C LEU A 23 -21.64 7.07 19.30
N VAL A 24 -21.57 7.84 18.22
CA VAL A 24 -21.47 7.30 16.87
C VAL A 24 -20.16 7.79 16.24
N GLY A 25 -19.43 6.90 15.58
CA GLY A 25 -18.24 7.25 14.79
C GLY A 25 -18.57 8.15 13.59
N ASP A 26 -17.65 9.05 13.23
CA ASP A 26 -17.87 10.02 12.14
C ASP A 26 -18.27 9.35 10.82
N SER A 27 -17.60 8.26 10.41
CA SER A 27 -17.91 7.60 9.13
C SER A 27 -19.28 6.92 9.09
N LEU A 28 -19.90 6.65 10.25
CA LEU A 28 -21.28 6.17 10.34
C LEU A 28 -22.28 7.32 10.31
N ALA A 29 -21.99 8.42 11.01
CA ALA A 29 -22.83 9.61 11.00
C ALA A 29 -22.79 10.33 9.64
N ASN A 30 -21.63 10.35 9.00
CA ASN A 30 -21.33 11.00 7.73
C ASN A 30 -20.71 10.00 6.74
N PRO A 31 -21.52 9.10 6.14
CA PRO A 31 -20.99 8.12 5.20
C PRO A 31 -20.35 8.78 3.98
N PRO A 32 -19.15 8.33 3.55
CA PRO A 32 -18.42 8.95 2.45
C PRO A 32 -19.24 8.88 1.14
N GLY A 33 -19.37 10.02 0.47
CA GLY A 33 -20.13 10.16 -0.79
C GLY A 33 -21.58 10.59 -0.63
N LYS A 34 -22.06 10.85 0.60
CA LYS A 34 -23.36 11.49 0.85
C LYS A 34 -23.19 12.90 1.41
N THR A 35 -24.02 13.83 0.94
CA THR A 35 -24.07 15.22 1.42
C THR A 35 -24.94 15.40 2.65
N THR A 36 -25.76 14.40 2.98
CA THR A 36 -26.61 14.41 4.18
C THR A 36 -26.08 13.46 5.24
N PRO A 37 -25.99 13.90 6.51
CA PRO A 37 -25.66 13.01 7.61
C PRO A 37 -26.73 11.94 7.75
N PHE A 38 -26.31 10.70 8.01
CA PHE A 38 -27.21 9.60 8.33
C PHE A 38 -27.90 9.83 9.68
N VAL A 39 -27.19 10.42 10.64
CA VAL A 39 -27.66 10.66 12.01
C VAL A 39 -27.12 12.00 12.52
N SER A 40 -27.96 12.75 13.23
CA SER A 40 -27.59 13.98 13.94
C SER A 40 -27.75 13.84 15.45
N ILE A 41 -27.09 14.71 16.21
CA ILE A 41 -27.19 14.75 17.68
C ILE A 41 -28.64 15.01 18.10
N GLY A 42 -29.08 14.31 19.16
CA GLY A 42 -30.44 14.38 19.68
C GLY A 42 -31.44 13.49 18.94
N GLN A 43 -31.08 12.89 17.79
CA GLN A 43 -31.96 11.93 17.11
C GLN A 43 -32.01 10.59 17.86
N THR A 44 -33.19 9.96 17.80
CA THR A 44 -33.37 8.60 18.31
C THR A 44 -33.08 7.58 17.22
N VAL A 45 -32.14 6.68 17.48
CA VAL A 45 -31.72 5.62 16.57
C VAL A 45 -32.02 4.25 17.17
N LYS A 46 -32.41 3.29 16.33
CA LYS A 46 -32.68 1.91 16.76
C LYS A 46 -31.48 1.04 16.41
N ALA A 47 -30.71 0.62 17.41
CA ALA A 47 -29.63 -0.34 17.22
C ALA A 47 -30.22 -1.76 17.27
N THR A 48 -29.88 -2.58 16.30
CA THR A 48 -30.33 -3.98 16.20
C THR A 48 -29.12 -4.90 16.21
N TYR A 49 -29.08 -5.79 17.18
CA TYR A 49 -28.04 -6.80 17.34
C TYR A 49 -28.63 -8.18 17.04
N SER A 50 -27.96 -8.94 16.18
CA SER A 50 -28.34 -10.30 15.82
C SER A 50 -27.26 -11.25 16.31
N SER A 51 -27.62 -12.14 17.23
CA SER A 51 -26.76 -13.23 17.71
C SER A 51 -27.29 -14.57 17.21
N VAL A 52 -26.39 -15.48 16.83
CA VAL A 52 -26.77 -16.87 16.57
C VAL A 52 -26.84 -17.60 17.90
N ASP A 53 -27.98 -18.22 18.19
CA ASP A 53 -28.10 -19.08 19.37
C ASP A 53 -27.26 -20.35 19.16
N PRO A 54 -26.25 -20.63 20.01
CA PRO A 54 -25.32 -21.74 19.81
C PRO A 54 -25.98 -23.12 19.90
N ASN A 55 -27.16 -23.24 20.53
CA ASN A 55 -27.85 -24.52 20.68
C ASN A 55 -28.87 -24.79 19.58
N THR A 56 -29.46 -23.73 18.99
CA THR A 56 -30.55 -23.88 18.00
C THR A 56 -30.17 -23.44 16.59
N GLY A 57 -29.02 -22.77 16.41
CA GLY A 57 -28.56 -22.23 15.14
C GLY A 57 -29.44 -21.11 14.56
N LYS A 58 -30.48 -20.68 15.29
CA LYS A 58 -31.40 -19.63 14.85
C LYS A 58 -30.85 -18.26 15.20
N LEU A 59 -31.06 -17.29 14.30
CA LEU A 59 -30.78 -15.89 14.55
C LEU A 59 -31.78 -15.34 15.58
N LYS A 60 -31.25 -14.90 16.71
CA LYS A 60 -31.97 -14.10 17.70
C LYS A 60 -31.61 -12.64 17.49
N THR A 61 -32.62 -11.84 17.19
CA THR A 61 -32.47 -10.40 16.97
C THR A 61 -33.03 -9.65 18.16
N GLN A 62 -32.26 -8.73 18.71
CA GLN A 62 -32.71 -7.79 19.73
C GLN A 62 -32.49 -6.36 19.25
N SER A 63 -33.45 -5.48 19.52
CA SER A 63 -33.33 -4.08 19.18
C SER A 63 -33.58 -3.22 20.39
N ARG A 64 -32.83 -2.12 20.51
CA ARG A 64 -33.02 -1.10 21.54
C ARG A 64 -32.86 0.29 20.92
N SER A 65 -33.68 1.23 21.38
CA SER A 65 -33.61 2.62 20.94
C SER A 65 -32.65 3.42 21.82
N PHE A 66 -31.86 4.28 21.20
CA PHE A 66 -30.86 5.14 21.82
C PHE A 66 -30.99 6.57 21.30
N VAL A 67 -30.60 7.55 22.11
CA VAL A 67 -30.51 8.95 21.74
C VAL A 67 -29.04 9.30 21.49
N VAL A 68 -28.76 9.88 20.33
CA VAL A 68 -27.40 10.22 19.91
C VAL A 68 -26.90 11.40 20.73
N SER A 69 -25.92 11.15 21.59
CA SER A 69 -25.38 12.12 22.55
C SER A 69 -24.14 12.84 22.02
N GLY A 70 -23.49 12.28 21.01
CA GLY A 70 -22.32 12.88 20.37
C GLY A 70 -21.81 12.08 19.18
N ILE A 71 -20.99 12.74 18.37
CA ILE A 71 -20.33 12.17 17.20
C ILE A 71 -18.81 12.27 17.43
N MET A 72 -18.11 11.15 17.27
CA MET A 72 -16.66 11.05 17.50
C MET A 72 -15.90 11.70 16.33
N GLN A 73 -14.73 12.32 16.60
CA GLN A 73 -13.86 12.80 15.52
C GLN A 73 -13.28 11.65 14.70
N PRO A 74 -13.06 11.85 13.39
CA PRO A 74 -12.40 10.86 12.54
C PRO A 74 -10.98 10.62 13.06
N THR A 75 -10.74 9.40 13.51
CA THR A 75 -9.45 8.94 14.05
C THR A 75 -8.53 8.41 12.96
N GLY A 76 -9.04 8.20 11.74
CA GLY A 76 -8.32 7.56 10.64
C GLY A 76 -8.24 6.04 10.78
N ASN A 77 -8.82 5.47 11.84
CA ASN A 77 -8.98 4.05 12.02
C ASN A 77 -10.40 3.64 11.61
N ASN A 78 -10.52 2.99 10.45
CA ASN A 78 -11.80 2.55 9.87
C ASN A 78 -12.65 1.69 10.82
N GLN A 79 -12.06 0.99 11.80
CA GLN A 79 -12.83 0.25 12.80
C GLN A 79 -13.46 1.17 13.85
N LEU A 80 -12.73 2.18 14.32
CA LEU A 80 -13.21 3.16 15.31
C LEU A 80 -14.17 4.18 14.69
N ASP A 81 -13.90 4.61 13.47
CA ASP A 81 -14.73 5.61 12.76
C ASP A 81 -16.09 5.02 12.35
N LYS A 82 -16.20 3.68 12.32
CA LYS A 82 -17.46 2.94 12.13
C LYS A 82 -17.95 2.26 13.41
N ALA A 83 -17.38 2.60 14.56
CA ALA A 83 -17.82 2.06 15.83
C ALA A 83 -19.01 2.84 16.38
N VAL A 84 -19.74 2.16 17.27
CA VAL A 84 -20.79 2.75 18.07
C VAL A 84 -20.45 2.43 19.53
N ILE A 85 -20.42 3.46 20.37
CA ILE A 85 -20.09 3.32 21.79
C ILE A 85 -21.37 3.53 22.60
N ILE A 86 -21.65 2.57 23.49
CA ILE A 86 -22.76 2.62 24.44
C ILE A 86 -22.21 2.44 25.86
N ASN A 87 -23.04 2.78 26.84
CA ASN A 87 -22.67 2.59 28.24
C ASN A 87 -22.53 1.09 28.59
N GLU A 88 -21.58 0.76 29.46
CA GLU A 88 -21.21 -0.60 29.83
C GLU A 88 -22.38 -1.40 30.45
N PRO A 89 -23.19 -0.88 31.40
CA PRO A 89 -24.34 -1.61 31.91
C PRO A 89 -25.39 -1.90 30.83
N THR A 90 -25.58 -0.96 29.89
CA THR A 90 -26.49 -1.14 28.75
C THR A 90 -25.99 -2.21 27.80
N GLY A 91 -24.69 -2.20 27.49
CA GLY A 91 -24.04 -3.24 26.67
C GLY A 91 -24.13 -4.62 27.33
N ASN A 92 -23.86 -4.72 28.63
CA ASN A 92 -23.93 -5.99 29.35
C ASN A 92 -25.33 -6.63 29.31
N SER A 93 -26.37 -5.80 29.42
CA SER A 93 -27.77 -6.22 29.28
C SER A 93 -28.15 -6.57 27.83
N LEU A 94 -27.73 -5.76 26.85
CA LEU A 94 -28.08 -5.96 25.44
C LEU A 94 -27.37 -7.18 24.82
N PHE A 95 -26.13 -7.44 25.23
CA PHE A 95 -25.31 -8.54 24.69
C PHE A 95 -25.33 -9.79 25.59
N HIS A 96 -26.09 -9.80 26.68
CA HIS A 96 -26.15 -10.87 27.68
C HIS A 96 -24.76 -11.33 28.18
N LYS A 97 -23.86 -10.38 28.40
CA LYS A 97 -22.46 -10.68 28.73
C LYS A 97 -22.27 -11.11 30.19
N ALA A 98 -23.23 -10.87 31.08
CA ALA A 98 -23.18 -11.22 32.50
C ALA A 98 -21.86 -10.86 33.21
N GLY A 99 -21.25 -9.72 32.86
CA GLY A 99 -19.96 -9.28 33.41
C GLY A 99 -18.72 -9.92 32.77
N LYS A 100 -18.87 -10.62 31.64
CA LYS A 100 -17.75 -11.08 30.80
C LYS A 100 -17.39 -10.01 29.77
N TYR A 101 -16.10 -9.83 29.54
CA TYR A 101 -15.58 -8.86 28.59
C TYR A 101 -14.81 -9.59 27.49
N ASP A 102 -14.93 -9.11 26.25
CA ASP A 102 -14.18 -9.67 25.12
C ASP A 102 -12.76 -9.09 25.03
N THR A 103 -12.64 -7.79 25.36
CA THR A 103 -11.40 -7.03 25.28
C THR A 103 -11.31 -6.06 26.45
N ILE A 104 -10.11 -5.92 27.01
CA ILE A 104 -9.79 -4.89 28.00
C ILE A 104 -8.72 -4.00 27.37
N GLU A 105 -8.98 -2.70 27.33
CA GLU A 105 -8.01 -1.72 26.87
C GLU A 105 -7.29 -1.09 28.05
N VAL A 106 -5.96 -1.04 27.95
CA VAL A 106 -5.09 -0.49 29.00
C VAL A 106 -4.28 0.64 28.38
N ALA A 107 -4.47 1.86 28.87
CA ALA A 107 -3.69 3.02 28.45
C ALA A 107 -2.47 3.17 29.38
N ALA A 108 -1.27 3.02 28.83
CA ALA A 108 -0.04 3.31 29.55
C ALA A 108 0.16 4.82 29.69
N ILE A 109 0.76 5.25 30.81
CA ILE A 109 1.05 6.68 31.10
C ILE A 109 2.02 7.27 30.07
N SER A 110 2.95 6.46 29.55
CA SER A 110 3.87 6.82 28.47
C SER A 110 4.03 5.65 27.50
N GLY A 111 4.36 5.96 26.25
CA GLY A 111 4.70 4.98 25.22
C GLY A 111 5.87 4.06 25.60
N ASP A 112 6.78 4.52 26.46
CA ASP A 112 7.95 3.74 26.89
C ASP A 112 7.57 2.56 27.79
N TYR A 113 6.52 2.70 28.59
CA TYR A 113 6.05 1.65 29.50
C TYR A 113 5.20 0.59 28.82
N VAL A 114 4.78 0.79 27.56
CA VAL A 114 3.85 -0.13 26.86
C VAL A 114 4.37 -1.58 26.85
N ASN A 115 5.67 -1.78 26.64
CA ASN A 115 6.26 -3.13 26.62
C ASN A 115 6.34 -3.74 28.03
N ALA A 116 6.70 -2.93 29.03
CA ALA A 116 6.76 -3.38 30.42
C ALA A 116 5.37 -3.78 30.94
N VAL A 117 4.35 -2.94 30.68
CA VAL A 117 2.95 -3.22 31.02
C VAL A 117 2.44 -4.46 30.29
N GLN A 118 2.75 -4.62 28.99
CA GLN A 118 2.41 -5.83 28.24
C GLN A 118 2.99 -7.08 28.90
N GLN A 119 4.27 -7.04 29.29
CA GLN A 119 4.96 -8.17 29.88
C GLN A 119 4.40 -8.51 31.27
N GLU A 120 4.11 -7.50 32.09
CA GLU A 120 3.50 -7.67 33.41
C GLU A 120 2.10 -8.29 33.32
N ILE A 121 1.24 -7.77 32.44
CA ILE A 121 -0.11 -8.34 32.20
C ILE A 121 0.00 -9.79 31.72
N THR A 122 0.91 -10.08 30.78
CA THR A 122 1.14 -11.43 30.29
C THR A 122 1.62 -12.37 31.40
N SER A 123 2.47 -11.88 32.32
CA SER A 123 2.95 -12.66 33.47
C SER A 123 1.86 -12.92 34.50
N LEU A 124 0.94 -11.98 34.73
CA LEU A 124 -0.13 -12.11 35.72
C LEU A 124 -1.22 -13.10 35.29
N TYR A 125 -1.59 -13.08 33.99
CA TYR A 125 -2.71 -13.88 33.47
C TYR A 125 -2.28 -15.13 32.69
N GLY A 126 -0.98 -15.27 32.41
CA GLY A 126 -0.42 -16.39 31.66
C GLY A 126 -0.60 -16.26 30.14
N SER A 127 0.46 -16.57 29.39
CA SER A 127 0.53 -16.37 27.92
C SER A 127 -0.48 -17.20 27.12
N ASN A 128 -1.05 -18.27 27.69
CA ASN A 128 -1.99 -19.16 26.99
C ASN A 128 -3.46 -18.76 27.16
N ASN A 129 -3.76 -17.85 28.08
CA ASN A 129 -5.14 -17.50 28.44
C ASN A 129 -5.58 -16.14 27.89
N ILE A 130 -4.62 -15.25 27.61
CA ILE A 130 -4.90 -13.91 27.10
C ILE A 130 -3.98 -13.54 25.92
N GLY A 131 -4.55 -12.87 24.92
CA GLY A 131 -3.79 -12.24 23.84
C GLY A 131 -3.57 -10.77 24.15
N VAL A 132 -2.33 -10.36 24.44
CA VAL A 132 -1.99 -8.94 24.66
C VAL A 132 -1.44 -8.37 23.36
N ILE A 133 -2.20 -7.47 22.74
CA ILE A 133 -1.82 -6.79 21.50
C ILE A 133 -1.46 -5.35 21.82
N THR A 134 -0.25 -4.92 21.47
CA THR A 134 0.17 -3.52 21.61
C THR A 134 0.14 -2.79 20.27
N PRO A 135 -0.14 -1.47 20.27
CA PRO A 135 -0.04 -0.66 19.06
C PRO A 135 1.36 -0.73 18.42
N LYS A 136 2.41 -0.84 19.25
CA LYS A 136 3.81 -1.02 18.79
C LYS A 136 3.97 -2.32 18.00
N ALA A 137 3.39 -3.43 18.46
CA ALA A 137 3.46 -4.70 17.74
C ALA A 137 2.74 -4.65 16.39
N ILE A 138 1.59 -3.97 16.31
CA ILE A 138 0.86 -3.79 15.04
C ILE A 138 1.68 -2.95 14.06
N LEU A 139 2.32 -1.87 14.52
CA LEU A 139 3.19 -1.03 13.70
C LEU A 139 4.41 -1.81 13.20
N ALA A 140 5.07 -2.58 14.07
CA ALA A 140 6.21 -3.40 13.70
C ALA A 140 5.83 -4.46 12.67
N ALA A 141 4.71 -5.17 12.87
CA ALA A 141 4.20 -6.14 11.90
C ALA A 141 3.93 -5.47 10.54
N ARG A 142 3.25 -4.32 10.52
CA ARG A 142 3.02 -3.55 9.28
C ARG A 142 4.32 -3.16 8.59
N GLN A 143 5.31 -2.65 9.33
CA GLN A 143 6.61 -2.28 8.77
C GLN A 143 7.36 -3.50 8.22
N GLN A 144 7.27 -4.65 8.87
CA GLN A 144 7.87 -5.90 8.40
C GLN A 144 7.19 -6.39 7.11
N PHE A 145 5.86 -6.38 7.04
CA PHE A 145 5.13 -6.73 5.82
C PHE A 145 5.45 -5.75 4.67
N GLN A 146 5.50 -4.45 4.97
CA GLN A 146 5.81 -3.43 3.97
C GLN A 146 7.24 -3.57 3.44
N SER A 147 8.23 -3.72 4.32
CA SER A 147 9.64 -3.92 3.91
C SER A 147 9.86 -5.23 3.15
N GLY A 148 9.19 -6.32 3.54
CA GLY A 148 9.24 -7.59 2.81
C GLY A 148 8.67 -7.46 1.38
N SER A 149 7.52 -6.80 1.23
CA SER A 149 6.91 -6.54 -0.08
C SER A 149 7.76 -5.63 -0.97
N SER A 150 8.33 -4.55 -0.39
CA SER A 150 9.24 -3.66 -1.11
C SER A 150 10.49 -4.39 -1.60
N SER A 151 11.09 -5.25 -0.78
CA SER A 151 12.31 -6.00 -1.16
C SER A 151 12.04 -6.92 -2.34
N PHE A 152 10.95 -7.70 -2.28
CA PHE A 152 10.55 -8.58 -3.38
C PHE A 152 10.30 -7.85 -4.69
N THR A 153 9.70 -6.65 -4.61
CA THR A 153 9.45 -5.81 -5.79
C THR A 153 10.76 -5.32 -6.42
N ILE A 154 11.72 -4.91 -5.59
CA ILE A 154 13.05 -4.48 -6.05
C ILE A 154 13.79 -5.66 -6.71
N ASP A 155 13.69 -6.87 -6.16
CA ASP A 155 14.33 -8.06 -6.74
C ASP A 155 13.80 -8.37 -8.14
N ILE A 156 12.47 -8.33 -8.32
CA ILE A 156 11.87 -8.52 -9.65
C ILE A 156 12.29 -7.41 -10.61
N ALA A 157 12.29 -6.15 -10.15
CA ALA A 157 12.71 -5.02 -10.95
C ALA A 157 14.18 -5.17 -11.40
N PHE A 158 15.06 -5.66 -10.53
CA PHE A 158 16.45 -5.94 -10.84
C PHE A 158 16.60 -7.05 -11.90
N ILE A 159 15.84 -8.13 -11.80
CA ILE A 159 15.83 -9.20 -12.80
C ILE A 159 15.33 -8.67 -14.16
N ALA A 160 14.24 -7.91 -14.17
CA ALA A 160 13.69 -7.30 -15.39
C ALA A 160 14.71 -6.36 -16.05
N LEU A 161 15.46 -5.62 -15.23
CA LEU A 161 16.53 -4.73 -15.67
C LEU A 161 17.67 -5.52 -16.33
N LEU A 162 18.10 -6.64 -15.76
CA LEU A 162 19.11 -7.53 -16.37
C LEU A 162 18.65 -8.10 -17.72
N VAL A 163 17.39 -8.56 -17.79
CA VAL A 163 16.82 -9.07 -19.04
C VAL A 163 16.80 -7.97 -20.11
N GLY A 164 16.41 -6.75 -19.75
CA GLY A 164 16.46 -5.59 -20.64
C GLY A 164 17.88 -5.28 -21.12
N ALA A 165 18.87 -5.28 -20.23
CA ALA A 165 20.27 -5.05 -20.57
C ALA A 165 20.82 -6.12 -21.54
N ILE A 166 20.51 -7.39 -21.32
CA ILE A 166 20.87 -8.49 -22.23
C ILE A 166 20.21 -8.30 -23.60
N GLY A 167 18.96 -7.86 -23.63
CA GLY A 167 18.26 -7.50 -24.87
C GLY A 167 19.01 -6.44 -25.66
N ILE A 168 19.40 -5.34 -25.01
CA ILE A 168 20.17 -4.25 -25.63
C ILE A 168 21.52 -4.74 -26.15
N ILE A 169 22.26 -5.50 -25.34
CA ILE A 169 23.56 -6.08 -25.75
C ILE A 169 23.38 -6.92 -27.02
N THR A 170 22.35 -7.76 -27.05
CA THR A 170 22.08 -8.66 -28.17
C THR A 170 21.71 -7.88 -29.43
N THR A 171 20.83 -6.90 -29.32
CA THR A 171 20.44 -6.05 -30.46
C THR A 171 21.64 -5.29 -31.04
N LEU A 172 22.47 -4.68 -30.18
CA LEU A 172 23.66 -3.96 -30.63
C LEU A 172 24.71 -4.89 -31.21
N TYR A 173 24.88 -6.08 -30.63
CA TYR A 173 25.78 -7.10 -31.16
C TYR A 173 25.37 -7.54 -32.57
N THR A 174 24.08 -7.77 -32.81
CA THR A 174 23.55 -8.11 -34.13
C THR A 174 23.70 -6.94 -35.11
N SER A 175 23.32 -5.72 -34.72
CA SER A 175 23.45 -4.50 -35.55
C SER A 175 24.91 -4.28 -36.00
N VAL A 176 25.85 -4.46 -35.08
CA VAL A 176 27.29 -4.44 -35.38
C VAL A 176 27.67 -5.48 -36.43
N ASN A 177 27.20 -6.73 -36.25
CA ASN A 177 27.64 -7.86 -37.05
C ASN A 177 27.10 -7.76 -38.49
N GLU A 178 25.93 -7.16 -38.68
CA GLU A 178 25.36 -6.83 -39.98
C GLU A 178 26.13 -5.71 -40.71
N ARG A 179 26.70 -4.75 -39.96
CA ARG A 179 27.38 -3.56 -40.50
C ARG A 179 28.91 -3.68 -40.56
N ILE A 180 29.49 -4.87 -40.39
CA ILE A 180 30.96 -5.07 -40.34
C ILE A 180 31.65 -4.51 -41.60
N THR A 181 31.11 -4.77 -42.78
CA THR A 181 31.69 -4.33 -44.05
C THR A 181 31.68 -2.80 -44.18
N GLU A 182 30.60 -2.14 -43.79
CA GLU A 182 30.49 -0.68 -43.73
C GLU A 182 31.49 -0.06 -42.74
N ILE A 183 31.72 -0.71 -41.60
CA ILE A 183 32.70 -0.26 -40.60
C ILE A 183 34.13 -0.42 -41.14
N GLY A 184 34.39 -1.51 -41.86
CA GLY A 184 35.66 -1.77 -42.54
C GLY A 184 35.99 -0.70 -43.58
N THR A 185 35.02 -0.31 -44.41
CA THR A 185 35.19 0.77 -45.40
C THR A 185 35.37 2.13 -44.73
N MET A 186 34.60 2.45 -43.69
CA MET A 186 34.79 3.69 -42.91
C MET A 186 36.20 3.78 -42.31
N LYS A 187 36.72 2.68 -41.75
CA LYS A 187 38.09 2.65 -41.23
C LYS A 187 39.14 2.76 -42.33
N ALA A 188 38.92 2.17 -43.50
CA ALA A 188 39.85 2.27 -44.63
C ALA A 188 39.96 3.71 -45.16
N VAL A 189 38.89 4.51 -45.07
CA VAL A 189 38.87 5.94 -45.43
C VAL A 189 39.43 6.83 -44.30
N GLY A 190 39.76 6.26 -43.14
CA GLY A 190 40.43 6.96 -42.03
C GLY A 190 39.58 7.26 -40.81
N ALA A 191 38.39 6.66 -40.66
CA ALA A 191 37.59 6.82 -39.46
C ALA A 191 38.33 6.32 -38.20
N LYS A 192 38.40 7.15 -37.17
CA LYS A 192 39.02 6.81 -35.88
C LYS A 192 38.13 5.83 -35.10
N ASN A 193 38.75 4.97 -34.29
CA ASN A 193 38.03 4.05 -33.39
C ASN A 193 37.01 4.79 -32.49
N GLY A 194 37.34 6.01 -32.04
CA GLY A 194 36.44 6.84 -31.23
C GLY A 194 35.18 7.30 -31.95
N PHE A 195 35.23 7.50 -33.27
CA PHE A 195 34.04 7.85 -34.06
C PHE A 195 33.06 6.68 -34.13
N ILE A 196 33.58 5.48 -34.41
CA ILE A 196 32.79 4.24 -34.44
C ILE A 196 32.20 3.94 -33.05
N LEU A 197 33.00 4.14 -31.99
CA LEU A 197 32.54 4.00 -30.61
C LEU A 197 31.36 4.95 -30.33
N SER A 198 31.49 6.25 -30.65
CA SER A 198 30.44 7.24 -30.44
C SER A 198 29.17 6.94 -31.24
N LEU A 199 29.30 6.38 -32.45
CA LEU A 199 28.16 5.99 -33.29
C LEU A 199 27.30 4.95 -32.57
N PHE A 200 27.91 3.84 -32.11
CA PHE A 200 27.18 2.79 -31.42
C PHE A 200 26.69 3.20 -30.02
N LEU A 201 27.45 4.03 -29.29
CA LEU A 201 26.93 4.60 -28.04
C LEU A 201 25.73 5.52 -28.27
N SER A 202 25.69 6.26 -29.38
CA SER A 202 24.52 7.07 -29.72
C SER A 202 23.30 6.22 -30.07
N GLU A 203 23.49 5.07 -30.73
CA GLU A 203 22.44 4.09 -30.99
C GLU A 203 21.89 3.51 -29.68
N ALA A 204 22.78 3.11 -28.76
CA ALA A 204 22.41 2.67 -27.43
C ALA A 204 21.63 3.77 -26.68
N LEU A 205 22.12 5.01 -26.68
CA LEU A 205 21.48 6.13 -26.02
C LEU A 205 20.07 6.41 -26.57
N LEU A 206 19.87 6.31 -27.89
CA LEU A 206 18.56 6.45 -28.52
C LEU A 206 17.60 5.34 -28.10
N ILE A 207 18.07 4.08 -28.07
CA ILE A 207 17.29 2.95 -27.56
C ILE A 207 16.89 3.18 -26.09
N GLY A 208 17.83 3.63 -25.27
CA GLY A 208 17.59 3.97 -23.87
C GLY A 208 16.58 5.11 -23.69
N LEU A 209 16.68 6.20 -24.47
CA LEU A 209 15.76 7.34 -24.42
C LEU A 209 14.33 6.92 -24.77
N ILE A 210 14.17 6.19 -25.87
CA ILE A 210 12.86 5.75 -26.35
C ILE A 210 12.28 4.72 -25.38
N GLY A 211 13.07 3.73 -24.98
CA GLY A 211 12.65 2.66 -24.08
C GLY A 211 12.26 3.16 -22.69
N SER A 212 13.05 4.05 -22.09
CA SER A 212 12.74 4.62 -20.77
C SER A 212 11.50 5.50 -20.78
N THR A 213 11.33 6.32 -21.82
CA THR A 213 10.15 7.20 -21.97
C THR A 213 8.88 6.38 -22.17
N LEU A 214 8.91 5.42 -23.10
CA LEU A 214 7.77 4.53 -23.35
C LEU A 214 7.48 3.63 -22.13
N GLY A 215 8.51 3.13 -21.46
CA GLY A 215 8.39 2.31 -20.26
C GLY A 215 7.67 3.05 -19.12
N ILE A 216 8.05 4.31 -18.87
CA ILE A 216 7.37 5.16 -17.87
C ILE A 216 5.90 5.38 -18.27
N LEU A 217 5.63 5.74 -19.52
CA LEU A 217 4.27 5.95 -20.00
C LEU A 217 3.40 4.70 -19.85
N MET A 218 3.92 3.53 -20.24
CA MET A 218 3.23 2.25 -20.08
C MET A 218 3.05 1.87 -18.61
N GLY A 219 4.04 2.13 -17.76
CA GLY A 219 3.96 1.89 -16.31
C GLY A 219 2.88 2.73 -15.63
N ILE A 220 2.83 4.04 -15.95
CA ILE A 220 1.80 4.95 -15.45
C ILE A 220 0.42 4.50 -15.93
N THR A 221 0.28 4.20 -17.22
CA THR A 221 -1.00 3.74 -17.80
C THR A 221 -1.45 2.42 -17.18
N GLY A 222 -0.54 1.46 -17.01
CA GLY A 222 -0.80 0.18 -16.37
C GLY A 222 -1.25 0.34 -14.92
N ALA A 223 -0.63 1.25 -14.16
CA ALA A 223 -1.05 1.57 -12.80
C ALA A 223 -2.49 2.13 -12.73
N TYR A 224 -2.87 3.02 -13.65
CA TYR A 224 -4.25 3.52 -13.72
C TYR A 224 -5.26 2.43 -14.13
N ILE A 225 -4.88 1.53 -15.03
CA ILE A 225 -5.73 0.40 -15.42
C ILE A 225 -5.92 -0.57 -14.25
N LEU A 226 -4.84 -0.90 -13.53
CA LEU A 226 -4.90 -1.80 -12.37
C LEU A 226 -5.73 -1.20 -11.25
N THR A 227 -5.55 0.09 -10.93
CA THR A 227 -6.30 0.77 -9.87
C THR A 227 -7.78 0.93 -10.20
N SER A 228 -8.14 1.16 -11.46
CA SER A 228 -9.54 1.20 -11.90
C SER A 228 -10.20 -0.19 -11.92
N GLY A 229 -9.46 -1.25 -12.26
CA GLY A 229 -9.97 -2.63 -12.25
C GLY A 229 -10.08 -3.25 -10.85
N PHE A 230 -9.13 -2.97 -9.94
CA PHE A 230 -9.14 -3.48 -8.57
C PHE A 230 -10.19 -2.80 -7.67
N GLY A 231 -10.65 -1.60 -8.02
CA GLY A 231 -11.74 -0.92 -7.32
C GLY A 231 -13.11 -1.60 -7.47
N ALA A 232 -13.28 -2.55 -8.39
CA ALA A 232 -14.56 -3.22 -8.59
C ALA A 232 -14.65 -4.61 -7.94
N SER A 233 -13.52 -5.24 -7.58
CA SER A 233 -13.48 -6.68 -7.35
C SER A 233 -12.45 -7.15 -6.32
N THR A 234 -12.25 -6.44 -5.20
CA THR A 234 -11.53 -7.03 -4.06
C THR A 234 -12.32 -8.21 -3.47
N PRO A 235 -11.82 -9.46 -3.52
CA PRO A 235 -12.43 -10.63 -2.88
C PRO A 235 -12.15 -10.67 -1.36
N GLY A 236 -12.18 -9.50 -0.71
CA GLY A 236 -11.71 -9.28 0.65
C GLY A 236 -12.67 -8.44 1.48
N GLY A 237 -13.81 -9.02 1.87
CA GLY A 237 -14.48 -8.70 3.14
C GLY A 237 -15.15 -7.33 3.33
N GLY A 238 -15.37 -6.53 2.28
CA GLY A 238 -16.25 -5.35 2.37
C GLY A 238 -17.70 -5.71 2.04
N PRO A 239 -18.72 -5.23 2.79
CA PRO A 239 -20.11 -5.46 2.41
C PRO A 239 -20.39 -4.87 1.01
N PRO A 240 -21.29 -5.49 0.22
CA PRO A 240 -21.64 -5.00 -1.11
C PRO A 240 -22.14 -3.56 -1.01
N GLY A 241 -21.45 -2.63 -1.68
CA GLY A 241 -21.75 -1.20 -1.66
C GLY A 241 -20.80 -0.30 -0.85
N ALA A 242 -19.79 -0.86 -0.18
CA ALA A 242 -18.70 -0.04 0.35
C ALA A 242 -17.82 0.46 -0.82
N ALA A 243 -17.63 1.78 -0.94
CA ALA A 243 -16.69 2.37 -1.90
C ALA A 243 -15.34 1.65 -1.75
N ALA A 244 -14.88 1.03 -2.82
CA ALA A 244 -13.64 0.27 -2.78
C ALA A 244 -12.49 1.19 -2.35
N PRO A 245 -11.53 0.69 -1.55
CA PRO A 245 -10.36 1.46 -1.17
C PRO A 245 -9.65 1.92 -2.44
N HIS A 246 -9.78 3.21 -2.74
CA HIS A 246 -9.21 3.81 -3.94
C HIS A 246 -7.72 3.99 -3.68
N ILE A 247 -6.92 2.98 -4.05
CA ILE A 247 -5.46 3.08 -4.02
C ILE A 247 -5.09 4.10 -5.10
N THR A 248 -4.79 5.33 -4.70
CA THR A 248 -4.33 6.37 -5.61
C THR A 248 -2.84 6.14 -5.90
N PRO A 249 -2.46 5.86 -7.15
CA PRO A 249 -1.06 5.75 -7.48
C PRO A 249 -0.41 7.12 -7.32
N ASN A 250 0.59 7.20 -6.44
CA ASN A 250 1.34 8.42 -6.21
C ASN A 250 2.65 8.37 -7.02
N PHE A 251 2.80 9.28 -7.97
CA PHE A 251 3.99 9.38 -8.80
C PHE A 251 4.78 10.63 -8.40
N LEU A 252 5.90 10.44 -7.71
CA LEU A 252 6.80 11.54 -7.42
C LEU A 252 7.65 11.83 -8.68
N PRO A 253 7.73 13.09 -9.13
CA PRO A 253 8.57 13.45 -10.29
C PRO A 253 10.03 13.04 -10.13
N ASN A 254 10.55 13.09 -8.90
CA ASN A 254 11.93 12.71 -8.58
C ASN A 254 12.18 11.21 -8.82
N ASP A 255 11.22 10.35 -8.47
CA ASP A 255 11.36 8.91 -8.64
C ASP A 255 11.31 8.54 -10.12
N LEU A 256 10.40 9.16 -10.89
CA LEU A 256 10.33 8.98 -12.34
C LEU A 256 11.63 9.42 -13.03
N LEU A 257 12.19 10.56 -12.62
CA LEU A 257 13.45 11.06 -13.15
C LEU A 257 14.62 10.11 -12.82
N ASN A 258 14.69 9.61 -11.60
CA ASN A 258 15.71 8.65 -11.18
C ASN A 258 15.64 7.35 -11.99
N VAL A 259 14.43 6.81 -12.20
CA VAL A 259 14.22 5.59 -13.01
C VAL A 259 14.59 5.84 -14.48
N TRP A 260 14.24 7.01 -15.03
CA TRP A 260 14.59 7.40 -16.39
C TRP A 260 16.10 7.48 -16.58
N LEU A 261 16.81 8.17 -15.68
CA LEU A 261 18.27 8.29 -15.69
C LEU A 261 18.96 6.94 -15.48
N LEU A 262 18.47 6.12 -14.56
CA LEU A 262 19.00 4.77 -14.32
C LEU A 262 18.88 3.90 -15.58
N SER A 263 17.75 3.97 -16.27
CA SER A 263 17.50 3.23 -17.52
C SER A 263 18.43 3.69 -18.64
N LEU A 264 18.67 5.00 -18.76
CA LEU A 264 19.63 5.56 -19.71
C LEU A 264 21.06 5.12 -19.41
N PHE A 265 21.46 5.20 -18.14
CA PHE A 265 22.76 4.77 -17.69
C PHE A 265 22.98 3.28 -18.00
N LEU A 266 22.00 2.43 -17.71
CA LEU A 266 22.07 1.01 -18.00
C LEU A 266 22.20 0.74 -19.50
N SER A 267 21.42 1.44 -20.33
CA SER A 267 21.48 1.29 -21.78
C SER A 267 22.86 1.63 -22.35
N LEU A 268 23.49 2.69 -21.83
CA LEU A 268 24.87 3.03 -22.17
C LEU A 268 25.84 1.94 -21.73
N VAL A 269 25.76 1.49 -20.47
CA VAL A 269 26.65 0.43 -19.94
C VAL A 269 26.52 -0.86 -20.76
N ALA A 270 25.30 -1.25 -21.11
CA ALA A 270 25.02 -2.39 -21.98
C ALA A 270 25.63 -2.22 -23.38
N GLY A 271 25.57 -1.01 -23.95
CA GLY A 271 26.10 -0.71 -25.29
C GLY A 271 27.62 -0.54 -25.36
N VAL A 272 28.30 -0.24 -24.25
CA VAL A 272 29.75 -0.03 -24.22
C VAL A 272 30.51 -1.28 -24.67
N TYR A 273 30.12 -2.47 -24.22
CA TYR A 273 30.82 -3.71 -24.56
C TYR A 273 30.86 -4.01 -26.07
N PRO A 274 29.71 -4.10 -26.78
CA PRO A 274 29.73 -4.32 -28.23
C PRO A 274 30.41 -3.16 -28.97
N ALA A 275 30.12 -1.91 -28.60
CA ALA A 275 30.72 -0.75 -29.27
C ALA A 275 32.25 -0.72 -29.17
N TRP A 276 32.80 -1.05 -28.00
CA TRP A 276 34.25 -1.13 -27.78
C TRP A 276 34.88 -2.26 -28.59
N LYS A 277 34.28 -3.46 -28.56
CA LYS A 277 34.75 -4.62 -29.33
C LYS A 277 34.81 -4.31 -30.83
N THR A 278 33.78 -3.65 -31.37
CA THR A 278 33.68 -3.27 -32.78
C THR A 278 34.66 -2.17 -33.17
N SER A 279 34.85 -1.18 -32.31
CA SER A 279 35.80 -0.08 -32.55
C SER A 279 37.23 -0.57 -32.76
N ARG A 280 37.57 -1.80 -32.33
CA ARG A 280 38.90 -2.42 -32.47
C ARG A 280 39.02 -3.43 -33.61
N LEU A 281 37.95 -3.71 -34.37
CA LEU A 281 38.01 -4.61 -35.53
C LEU A 281 38.98 -4.08 -36.61
N SER A 282 39.80 -4.97 -37.17
CA SER A 282 40.76 -4.60 -38.22
C SER A 282 40.06 -4.48 -39.59
N PRO A 283 40.46 -3.53 -40.46
CA PRO A 283 39.86 -3.38 -41.80
C PRO A 283 40.00 -4.63 -42.66
N LEU A 284 41.10 -5.37 -42.49
CA LEU A 284 41.38 -6.59 -43.25
C LEU A 284 40.47 -7.76 -42.85
N GLU A 285 40.13 -7.89 -41.56
CA GLU A 285 39.15 -8.89 -41.10
C GLU A 285 37.73 -8.55 -41.52
N ALA A 286 37.40 -7.26 -41.61
CA ALA A 286 36.08 -6.79 -42.02
C ALA A 286 35.77 -7.02 -43.51
N LEU A 287 36.79 -6.95 -44.37
CA LEU A 287 36.66 -7.17 -45.83
C LEU A 287 36.77 -8.64 -46.25
N ARG A 288 37.23 -9.52 -45.36
CA ARG A 288 37.40 -10.96 -45.64
C ARG A 288 36.15 -11.79 -45.30
N ARG A 289 35.15 -11.19 -44.67
CA ARG A 289 33.84 -11.78 -44.34
C ARG A 289 32.77 -11.19 -45.25
#